data_AF-A0A820CAE6-F1
#
_entry.id   AF-A0A820CAE6-F1
#
_cell.length_a   1.000
_cell.length_b   1.000
_cell.length_c   1.000
_cell.angle_alpha   90.00
_cell.angle_beta   90.00
_cell.angle_gamma   90.00
#
_symmetry.space_group_name_H-M   'P 1'
#
loop_
_entity.id
_entity.type
_entity.pdbx_description
1 polymer ?
#
loop_
_entity_poly.entity_id
_entity_poly.type
_entity_poly.pdbx_seq_one_letter_code
_entity_poly.pdbx_strand_id
1 'polypeptide(L)'
;MKLYNKNQLYELTELFSSVDVGDYISPLGFGMAVDKVADVRHAAIKALSGCYSKFNCEKAQVQTEVFLDDCHRVFASSQDWKLRQVYIYLCKSIYKLNVDRPDQYALRFIGKLLSLKEDPVVNVRLSLGTFIYQYLVNNEFYIGLSDDWRTQIDECLQILLVDRDRDVRASVGGIYQPRQTDLSSEYSNDHSDSSIQNNTITLGDQ
;
A
#
# COMPACT_ATOMS: atom_id res chain seq x y z
N MET A 1 -20.58 20.62 -1.97
CA MET A 1 -19.79 21.85 -2.24
C MET A 1 -18.38 21.42 -2.61
N LYS A 2 -18.07 21.26 -3.91
CA LYS A 2 -16.72 20.87 -4.37
C LYS A 2 -15.79 22.09 -4.20
N LEU A 3 -14.83 22.00 -3.28
CA LEU A 3 -13.79 23.00 -3.07
C LEU A 3 -12.92 23.07 -4.33
N TYR A 4 -13.05 24.18 -5.05
CA TYR A 4 -12.32 24.52 -6.28
C TYR A 4 -10.85 24.80 -5.93
N ASN A 5 -10.04 23.76 -5.90
CA ASN A 5 -8.60 23.86 -5.67
C ASN A 5 -7.93 24.01 -7.04
N LYS A 6 -7.69 25.25 -7.47
CA LYS A 6 -7.12 25.61 -8.77
C LYS A 6 -5.83 24.84 -9.02
N ASN A 7 -5.92 23.81 -9.85
CA ASN A 7 -4.76 23.05 -10.30
C ASN A 7 -4.99 22.82 -11.78
N GLN A 8 -4.47 23.73 -12.61
CA GLN A 8 -4.81 23.82 -14.03
C GLN A 8 -4.59 22.49 -14.76
N LEU A 9 -3.55 21.74 -14.40
CA LEU A 9 -3.26 20.45 -15.04
C LEU A 9 -4.29 19.35 -14.70
N TYR A 10 -4.88 19.38 -13.50
CA TYR A 10 -5.99 18.48 -13.15
C TYR A 10 -7.25 18.83 -13.95
N GLU A 11 -7.58 20.12 -14.05
CA GLU A 11 -8.75 20.60 -14.80
C GLU A 11 -8.65 20.24 -16.30
N LEU A 12 -7.44 20.23 -16.87
CA LEU A 12 -7.24 19.79 -18.25
C LEU A 12 -7.59 18.31 -18.45
N THR A 13 -7.38 17.43 -17.45
CA THR A 13 -7.73 16.00 -17.60
C THR A 13 -9.22 15.77 -17.81
N GLU A 14 -10.08 16.70 -17.37
CA GLU A 14 -11.52 16.63 -17.60
C GLU A 14 -11.92 17.06 -19.03
N LEU A 15 -11.09 17.86 -19.71
CA LEU A 15 -11.38 18.46 -21.02
C LEU A 15 -10.93 17.62 -22.23
N PHE A 16 -9.96 16.72 -22.03
CA PHE A 16 -9.37 15.93 -23.10
C PHE A 16 -9.81 14.46 -23.06
N SER A 17 -9.59 13.70 -24.14
CA SER A 17 -9.84 12.24 -24.15
C SER A 17 -8.79 11.50 -23.30
N SER A 18 -9.09 10.29 -22.82
CA SER A 18 -8.07 9.46 -22.16
C SER A 18 -6.81 9.24 -23.01
N VAL A 19 -6.94 9.16 -24.34
CA VAL A 19 -5.78 9.07 -25.25
C VAL A 19 -4.93 10.33 -25.17
N ASP A 20 -5.52 11.51 -25.35
CA ASP A 20 -4.79 12.78 -25.30
C ASP A 20 -4.19 13.05 -23.91
N VAL A 21 -4.91 12.67 -22.86
CA VAL A 21 -4.41 12.76 -21.48
C VAL A 21 -3.20 11.84 -21.30
N GLY A 22 -3.22 10.64 -21.89
CA GLY A 22 -2.10 9.70 -21.89
C GLY A 22 -0.89 10.20 -22.69
N ASP A 23 -1.12 10.78 -23.86
CA ASP A 23 -0.06 11.18 -24.79
C ASP A 23 0.59 12.51 -24.42
N TYR A 24 -0.16 13.45 -23.84
CA TYR A 24 0.31 14.82 -23.63
C TYR A 24 0.35 15.24 -22.15
N ILE A 25 -0.65 14.87 -21.34
CA ILE A 25 -0.76 15.38 -19.96
C ILE A 25 0.03 14.52 -18.97
N SER A 26 -0.13 13.20 -19.06
CA SER A 26 0.57 12.25 -18.18
C SER A 26 2.09 12.42 -18.23
N PRO A 27 2.74 12.51 -19.42
CA PRO A 27 4.20 12.71 -19.49
C PRO A 27 4.68 14.01 -18.86
N LEU A 28 3.91 15.10 -18.99
CA LEU A 28 4.20 16.37 -18.32
C LEU A 28 4.11 16.22 -16.79
N GLY A 29 3.09 15.52 -16.31
CA GLY A 29 2.94 15.19 -14.89
C GLY A 29 4.14 14.40 -14.35
N PHE A 30 4.59 13.37 -15.07
CA PHE A 30 5.79 12.61 -14.70
C PHE A 30 7.06 13.47 -14.72
N GLY A 31 7.21 14.37 -15.70
CA GLY A 31 8.32 15.33 -15.75
C GLY A 31 8.34 16.29 -14.56
N MET A 32 7.18 16.78 -14.12
CA MET A 32 7.08 17.63 -12.92
C MET A 32 7.31 16.85 -11.62
N ALA A 33 6.96 15.56 -11.60
CA ALA A 33 7.10 14.72 -10.41
C ALA A 33 8.56 14.46 -10.01
N VAL A 34 9.52 14.66 -10.94
CA VAL A 34 10.96 14.56 -10.68
C VAL A 34 11.64 15.91 -10.39
N ASP A 35 10.87 16.99 -10.28
CA ASP A 35 11.39 18.32 -10.00
C ASP A 35 12.06 18.40 -8.62
N LYS A 36 13.06 19.27 -8.47
CA LYS A 36 13.79 19.48 -7.21
C LYS A 36 12.92 20.17 -6.16
N VAL A 37 11.98 21.02 -6.57
CA VAL A 37 11.06 21.77 -5.72
C VAL A 37 9.91 20.88 -5.27
N ALA A 38 9.70 20.77 -3.94
CA ALA A 38 8.67 19.91 -3.38
C ALA A 38 7.25 20.28 -3.81
N ASP A 39 6.95 21.58 -3.88
CA ASP A 39 5.63 22.06 -4.30
C ASP A 39 5.30 21.70 -5.75
N VAL A 40 6.31 21.69 -6.64
CA VAL A 40 6.14 21.24 -8.03
C VAL A 40 5.79 19.75 -8.06
N ARG A 41 6.49 18.92 -7.26
CA ARG A 41 6.14 17.50 -7.13
C ARG A 41 4.73 17.29 -6.56
N HIS A 42 4.30 18.12 -5.60
CA HIS A 42 2.94 18.05 -5.07
C HIS A 42 1.87 18.45 -6.09
N ALA A 43 2.14 19.45 -6.93
CA ALA A 43 1.27 19.79 -8.06
C ALA A 43 1.18 18.64 -9.07
N ALA A 44 2.32 18.00 -9.35
CA ALA A 44 2.42 16.84 -10.24
C ALA A 44 1.60 15.64 -9.74
N ILE A 45 1.69 15.30 -8.46
CA ILE A 45 0.92 14.20 -7.85
C ILE A 45 -0.58 14.39 -8.07
N LYS A 46 -1.09 15.60 -7.86
CA LYS A 46 -2.51 15.91 -8.08
C LYS A 46 -2.91 15.76 -9.55
N ALA A 47 -2.06 16.21 -10.48
CA ALA A 47 -2.31 16.08 -11.91
C ALA A 47 -2.34 14.61 -12.36
N LEU A 48 -1.33 13.83 -11.95
CA LEU A 48 -1.25 12.39 -12.25
C LEU A 48 -2.42 11.60 -11.65
N SER A 49 -2.91 12.01 -10.47
CA SER A 49 -4.13 11.42 -9.89
C SER A 49 -5.37 11.70 -10.75
N GLY A 50 -5.45 12.91 -11.33
CA GLY A 50 -6.48 13.27 -12.32
C GLY A 50 -6.39 12.44 -13.59
N CYS A 51 -5.18 12.24 -14.13
CA CYS A 51 -4.94 11.37 -15.29
C CYS A 51 -5.46 9.96 -15.02
N TYR A 52 -5.08 9.37 -13.88
CA TYR A 52 -5.55 8.04 -13.49
C TYR A 52 -7.08 7.98 -13.36
N SER A 53 -7.68 8.96 -12.70
CA SER A 53 -9.15 9.06 -12.56
C SER A 53 -9.84 9.10 -13.92
N LYS A 54 -9.28 9.83 -14.89
CA LYS A 54 -9.79 9.91 -16.26
C LYS A 54 -9.71 8.54 -16.95
N PHE A 55 -8.55 7.88 -16.89
CA PHE A 55 -8.37 6.57 -17.51
C PHE A 55 -9.33 5.53 -16.92
N ASN A 56 -9.50 5.54 -15.60
CA ASN A 56 -10.39 4.61 -14.92
C ASN A 56 -11.86 4.88 -15.26
N CYS A 57 -12.29 6.16 -15.28
CA CYS A 57 -13.66 6.55 -15.61
C CYS A 57 -14.05 6.16 -17.06
N GLU A 58 -13.12 6.33 -18.01
CA GLU A 58 -13.35 5.97 -19.41
C GLU A 58 -13.06 4.50 -19.72
N LYS A 59 -12.65 3.71 -18.70
CA LYS A 59 -12.22 2.31 -18.86
C LYS A 59 -11.11 2.16 -19.91
N ALA A 60 -10.23 3.15 -19.97
CA ALA A 60 -9.11 3.23 -20.90
C ALA A 60 -7.98 2.29 -20.42
N GLN A 61 -8.12 1.00 -20.70
CA GLN A 61 -7.27 -0.05 -20.14
C GLN A 61 -5.80 0.14 -20.55
N VAL A 62 -5.53 0.45 -21.83
CA VAL A 62 -4.15 0.65 -22.32
C VAL A 62 -3.45 1.78 -21.57
N GLN A 63 -4.12 2.93 -21.43
CA GLN A 63 -3.59 4.10 -20.72
C GLN A 63 -3.40 3.81 -19.23
N THR A 64 -4.31 3.04 -18.64
CA THR A 64 -4.21 2.63 -17.24
C THR A 64 -2.97 1.77 -17.01
N GLU A 65 -2.74 0.74 -17.82
CA GLU A 65 -1.58 -0.15 -17.67
C GLU A 65 -0.26 0.61 -17.90
N VAL A 66 -0.18 1.42 -18.96
CA VAL A 66 1.01 2.26 -19.23
C VAL A 66 1.30 3.21 -18.06
N PHE A 67 0.27 3.84 -17.50
CA PHE A 67 0.42 4.73 -16.34
C PHE A 67 0.93 3.99 -15.10
N LEU A 68 0.43 2.78 -14.83
CA LEU A 68 0.87 1.97 -13.69
C LEU A 68 2.32 1.52 -13.85
N ASP A 69 2.70 1.07 -15.04
CA ASP A 69 4.08 0.69 -15.36
C ASP A 69 5.05 1.86 -15.17
N ASP A 70 4.66 3.05 -15.63
CA ASP A 70 5.45 4.27 -15.43
C ASP A 70 5.53 4.66 -13.95
N CYS A 71 4.46 4.53 -13.17
CA CYS A 71 4.50 4.75 -11.73
C CYS A 71 5.49 3.82 -11.03
N HIS A 72 5.48 2.54 -11.40
CA HIS A 72 6.39 1.53 -10.82
C HIS A 72 7.85 1.79 -11.19
N ARG A 73 8.09 2.15 -12.46
CA ARG A 73 9.42 2.39 -13.01
C ARG A 73 10.03 3.70 -12.52
N VAL A 74 9.27 4.80 -12.58
CA VAL A 74 9.76 6.15 -12.27
C VAL A 74 9.77 6.44 -10.77
N PHE A 75 8.78 5.94 -10.02
CA PHE A 75 8.63 6.27 -8.61
C PHE A 75 9.00 5.10 -7.70
N ALA A 76 8.24 4.01 -7.74
CA ALA A 76 8.33 2.97 -6.71
C ALA A 76 9.67 2.23 -6.70
N SER A 77 10.29 2.05 -7.86
CA SER A 77 11.59 1.37 -8.01
C SER A 77 12.76 2.33 -8.19
N SER A 78 12.53 3.64 -7.98
CA SER A 78 13.56 4.66 -8.16
C SER A 78 14.69 4.52 -7.14
N GLN A 79 15.91 4.85 -7.57
CA GLN A 79 17.04 4.99 -6.64
C GLN A 79 16.92 6.24 -5.77
N ASP A 80 16.23 7.29 -6.25
CA ASP A 80 15.93 8.48 -5.45
C ASP A 80 14.77 8.21 -4.48
N TRP A 81 15.07 8.24 -3.19
CA TRP A 81 14.09 8.01 -2.13
C TRP A 81 12.95 9.03 -2.15
N LYS A 82 13.17 10.25 -2.65
CA LYS A 82 12.11 11.26 -2.79
C LYS A 82 11.07 10.82 -3.81
N LEU A 83 11.49 10.12 -4.86
CA LEU A 83 10.57 9.58 -5.87
C LEU A 83 9.81 8.37 -5.33
N ARG A 84 10.43 7.55 -4.47
CA ARG A 84 9.69 6.50 -3.73
C ARG A 84 8.64 7.08 -2.79
N GLN A 85 8.90 8.24 -2.16
CA GLN A 85 7.86 8.97 -1.43
C GLN A 85 6.76 9.54 -2.35
N VAL A 86 7.12 10.04 -3.53
CA VAL A 86 6.13 10.47 -4.53
C VAL A 86 5.17 9.35 -4.87
N TYR A 87 5.65 8.10 -5.01
CA TYR A 87 4.77 6.93 -5.19
C TYR A 87 3.73 6.80 -4.07
N ILE A 88 4.16 6.84 -2.81
CA ILE A 88 3.27 6.75 -1.63
C ILE A 88 2.23 7.87 -1.65
N TYR A 89 2.66 9.10 -1.93
CA TYR A 89 1.75 10.25 -1.98
C TYR A 89 0.80 10.20 -3.17
N LEU A 90 1.22 9.65 -4.30
CA LEU A 90 0.37 9.40 -5.46
C LEU A 90 -0.70 8.36 -5.16
N CYS A 91 -0.32 7.21 -4.59
CA CYS A 91 -1.27 6.20 -4.11
C CYS A 91 -2.29 6.83 -3.16
N LYS A 92 -1.83 7.57 -2.15
CA LYS A 92 -2.71 8.28 -1.21
C LYS A 92 -3.65 9.27 -1.91
N SER A 93 -3.16 10.00 -2.90
CA SER A 93 -3.95 10.97 -3.66
C SER A 93 -5.03 10.28 -4.49
N ILE A 94 -4.70 9.18 -5.17
CA ILE A 94 -5.65 8.36 -5.95
C ILE A 94 -6.68 7.69 -5.02
N TYR A 95 -6.24 7.13 -3.89
CA TYR A 95 -7.14 6.55 -2.88
C TYR A 95 -8.23 7.54 -2.45
N LYS A 96 -7.85 8.81 -2.21
CA LYS A 96 -8.80 9.85 -1.82
C LYS A 96 -9.82 10.22 -2.91
N LEU A 97 -9.55 9.91 -4.17
CA LEU A 97 -10.52 10.11 -5.25
C LEU A 97 -11.63 9.05 -5.22
N ASN A 98 -11.41 7.92 -4.55
CA ASN A 98 -12.37 6.82 -4.40
C ASN A 98 -12.95 6.34 -5.75
N VAL A 99 -12.07 6.18 -6.74
CA VAL A 99 -12.45 5.82 -8.12
C VAL A 99 -12.45 4.32 -8.39
N ASP A 100 -11.77 3.54 -7.56
CA ASP A 100 -11.65 2.08 -7.68
C ASP A 100 -12.45 1.35 -6.59
N ARG A 101 -12.82 0.11 -6.87
CA ARG A 101 -13.21 -0.84 -5.80
C ARG A 101 -11.98 -1.23 -4.98
N PRO A 102 -12.13 -1.61 -3.69
CA PRO A 102 -11.00 -1.90 -2.81
C PRO A 102 -9.98 -2.88 -3.38
N ASP A 103 -10.42 -4.05 -3.85
CA ASP A 103 -9.50 -5.07 -4.41
C ASP A 103 -8.83 -4.64 -5.71
N GLN A 104 -9.51 -3.86 -6.55
CA GLN A 104 -8.93 -3.34 -7.79
C GLN A 104 -7.84 -2.32 -7.48
N TYR A 105 -8.07 -1.42 -6.52
CA TYR A 105 -7.04 -0.51 -6.03
C TYR A 105 -5.87 -1.29 -5.42
N ALA A 106 -6.16 -2.34 -4.64
CA ALA A 106 -5.14 -3.16 -4.02
C ALA A 106 -4.23 -3.86 -5.03
N LEU A 107 -4.83 -4.46 -6.06
CA LEU A 107 -4.11 -5.08 -7.17
C LEU A 107 -3.18 -4.10 -7.89
N ARG A 108 -3.66 -2.87 -8.13
CA ARG A 108 -2.93 -1.87 -8.93
C ARG A 108 -1.83 -1.15 -8.15
N PHE A 109 -2.03 -0.90 -6.85
CA PHE A 109 -1.15 -0.01 -6.08
C PHE A 109 -0.56 -0.64 -4.83
N ILE A 110 -1.36 -1.40 -4.07
CA ILE A 110 -0.97 -1.85 -2.72
C ILE A 110 0.20 -2.82 -2.78
N GLY A 111 0.21 -3.79 -3.70
CA GLY A 111 1.31 -4.76 -3.79
C GLY A 111 2.69 -4.11 -3.83
N LYS A 112 2.90 -3.12 -4.73
CA LYS A 112 4.17 -2.39 -4.79
C LYS A 112 4.36 -1.44 -3.61
N LEU A 113 3.30 -0.83 -3.09
CA LEU A 113 3.35 0.05 -1.92
C LEU A 113 3.89 -0.67 -0.68
N LEU A 114 3.42 -1.89 -0.41
CA LEU A 114 3.85 -2.69 0.74
C LEU A 114 5.31 -3.14 0.66
N SER A 115 5.88 -3.20 -0.55
CA SER A 115 7.32 -3.51 -0.70
C SER A 115 8.24 -2.44 -0.08
N LEU A 116 7.72 -1.23 0.19
CA LEU A 116 8.48 -0.13 0.79
C LEU A 116 8.63 -0.23 2.31
N LYS A 117 8.07 -1.25 2.95
CA LYS A 117 8.13 -1.44 4.42
C LYS A 117 9.55 -1.63 4.95
N GLU A 118 10.47 -2.07 4.11
CA GLU A 118 11.89 -2.27 4.46
C GLU A 118 12.81 -1.22 3.80
N ASP A 119 12.25 -0.12 3.26
CA ASP A 119 13.04 0.89 2.56
C ASP A 119 14.21 1.37 3.44
N PRO A 120 15.44 1.51 2.90
CA PRO A 120 16.57 1.95 3.71
C PRO A 120 16.35 3.34 4.33
N VAL A 121 15.52 4.19 3.71
CA VAL A 121 15.29 5.57 4.13
C VAL A 121 14.09 5.69 5.07
N VAL A 122 14.35 6.19 6.28
CA VAL A 122 13.34 6.40 7.34
C VAL A 122 12.13 7.18 6.84
N ASN A 123 12.34 8.27 6.12
CA ASN A 123 11.26 9.13 5.61
C ASN A 123 10.30 8.39 4.67
N VAL A 124 10.78 7.40 3.91
CA VAL A 124 9.93 6.56 3.05
C VAL A 124 9.05 5.66 3.92
N ARG A 125 9.66 4.93 4.87
CA ARG A 125 8.93 4.05 5.79
C ARG A 125 7.92 4.82 6.66
N LEU A 126 8.29 6.01 7.13
CA LEU A 126 7.42 6.92 7.87
C LEU A 126 6.19 7.34 7.04
N SER A 127 6.40 7.69 5.77
CA SER A 127 5.31 8.07 4.85
C SER A 127 4.39 6.89 4.55
N LEU A 128 4.96 5.69 4.41
CA LEU A 128 4.22 4.45 4.21
C LEU A 128 3.33 4.15 5.41
N GLY A 129 3.91 4.09 6.61
CA GLY A 129 3.20 3.80 7.85
C GLY A 129 2.06 4.79 8.10
N THR A 130 2.34 6.09 7.93
CA THR A 130 1.34 7.15 8.00
C THR A 130 0.18 6.90 7.04
N PHE A 131 0.45 6.53 5.78
CA PHE A 131 -0.60 6.30 4.81
C PHE A 131 -1.43 5.05 5.16
N ILE A 132 -0.78 3.90 5.39
CA ILE A 132 -1.48 2.64 5.68
C ILE A 132 -2.35 2.79 6.92
N TYR A 133 -1.77 3.28 8.01
CA TYR A 133 -2.48 3.37 9.29
C TYR A 133 -3.61 4.40 9.25
N GLN A 134 -3.34 5.63 8.79
CA GLN A 134 -4.35 6.70 8.86
C GLN A 134 -5.43 6.62 7.78
N TYR A 135 -5.18 5.96 6.66
CA TYR A 135 -6.10 5.98 5.51
C TYR A 135 -6.64 4.61 5.14
N LEU A 136 -5.84 3.55 5.20
CA LEU A 136 -6.31 2.23 4.76
C LEU A 136 -7.06 1.52 5.87
N VAL A 137 -6.39 1.25 7.00
CA VAL A 137 -6.93 0.35 8.06
C VAL A 137 -8.09 0.97 8.84
N ASN A 138 -8.10 2.28 9.04
CA ASN A 138 -9.14 2.97 9.79
C ASN A 138 -10.35 3.40 8.93
N ASN A 139 -10.61 2.69 7.82
CA ASN A 139 -11.64 3.09 6.84
C ASN A 139 -12.42 1.89 6.28
N GLU A 140 -13.63 2.13 5.76
CA GLU A 140 -14.46 1.13 5.06
C GLU A 140 -13.71 0.40 3.95
N PHE A 141 -12.73 1.07 3.33
CA PHE A 141 -11.83 0.47 2.35
C PHE A 141 -11.25 -0.88 2.82
N TYR A 142 -10.73 -0.96 4.05
CA TYR A 142 -10.08 -2.17 4.57
C TYR A 142 -11.07 -3.33 4.78
N ILE A 143 -12.31 -3.01 5.16
CA ILE A 143 -13.39 -4.00 5.28
C ILE A 143 -13.74 -4.57 3.91
N GLY A 144 -13.71 -3.75 2.86
CA GLY A 144 -14.03 -4.15 1.50
C GLY A 144 -12.92 -4.94 0.76
N LEU A 145 -11.75 -5.14 1.37
CA LEU A 145 -10.67 -5.95 0.78
C LEU A 145 -10.92 -7.46 0.90
N SER A 146 -10.19 -8.25 0.11
CA SER A 146 -10.01 -9.68 0.37
C SER A 146 -9.21 -9.94 1.66
N ASP A 147 -9.32 -11.15 2.22
CA ASP A 147 -8.51 -11.52 3.38
C ASP A 147 -7.01 -11.56 3.06
N ASP A 148 -6.62 -11.95 1.85
CA ASP A 148 -5.22 -11.94 1.42
C ASP A 148 -4.60 -10.53 1.46
N TRP A 149 -5.34 -9.51 1.00
CA TRP A 149 -4.87 -8.13 1.05
C TRP A 149 -4.82 -7.57 2.46
N ARG A 150 -5.83 -7.90 3.29
CA ARG A 150 -5.80 -7.52 4.72
C ARG A 150 -4.60 -8.11 5.42
N THR A 151 -4.32 -9.40 5.23
CA THR A 151 -3.16 -10.09 5.82
C THR A 151 -1.86 -9.42 5.42
N GLN A 152 -1.65 -9.11 4.14
CA GLN A 152 -0.43 -8.42 3.68
C GLN A 152 -0.28 -7.01 4.28
N ILE A 153 -1.39 -6.28 4.45
CA ILE A 153 -1.39 -4.96 5.10
C ILE A 153 -1.04 -5.09 6.58
N ASP A 154 -1.63 -6.08 7.27
CA ASP A 154 -1.38 -6.34 8.69
C ASP A 154 0.09 -6.73 8.94
N GLU A 155 0.66 -7.60 8.09
CA GLU A 155 2.08 -7.96 8.12
C GLU A 155 2.99 -6.74 7.92
N CYS A 156 2.64 -5.86 6.98
CA CYS A 156 3.36 -4.61 6.77
C CYS A 156 3.34 -3.73 8.03
N LEU A 157 2.18 -3.61 8.69
CA LEU A 157 2.06 -2.88 9.95
C LEU A 157 2.85 -3.53 11.08
N GLN A 158 2.88 -4.86 11.19
CA GLN A 158 3.73 -5.55 12.17
C GLN A 158 5.20 -5.18 12.01
N ILE A 159 5.70 -5.17 10.77
CA ILE A 159 7.09 -4.81 10.47
C ILE A 159 7.36 -3.36 10.88
N LEU A 160 6.46 -2.42 10.56
CA LEU A 160 6.63 -1.01 10.89
C LEU A 160 6.48 -0.73 12.40
N LEU A 161 5.71 -1.54 13.14
CA LEU A 161 5.52 -1.42 14.59
C LEU A 161 6.80 -1.72 15.38
N VAL A 162 7.65 -2.59 14.85
CA VAL A 162 8.96 -2.93 15.44
C VAL A 162 10.13 -2.27 14.71
N ASP A 163 9.86 -1.24 13.88
CA ASP A 163 10.88 -0.55 13.11
C ASP A 163 12.00 -0.01 14.02
N ARG A 164 13.24 -0.01 13.52
CA ARG A 164 14.39 0.57 14.22
C ARG A 164 14.21 2.05 14.57
N ASP A 165 13.50 2.80 13.73
CA ASP A 165 13.26 4.22 13.91
C ASP A 165 12.02 4.50 14.77
N ARG A 166 12.15 5.38 15.76
CA ARG A 166 11.09 5.69 16.71
C ARG A 166 9.88 6.35 16.05
N ASP A 167 10.10 7.25 15.09
CA ASP A 167 9.02 8.00 14.46
C ASP A 167 8.23 7.11 13.51
N VAL A 168 8.91 6.15 12.85
CA VAL A 168 8.24 5.11 12.07
C VAL A 168 7.32 4.28 12.95
N ARG A 169 7.80 3.77 14.10
CA ARG A 169 6.95 3.04 15.05
C ARG A 169 5.77 3.89 15.53
N ALA A 170 6.00 5.16 15.86
CA ALA A 170 4.96 6.07 16.31
C ALA A 170 3.89 6.33 15.23
N SER A 171 4.25 6.29 13.95
CA SER A 171 3.32 6.52 12.83
C SER A 171 2.26 5.42 12.65
N VAL A 172 2.53 4.22 13.16
CA VAL A 172 1.63 3.05 13.13
C VAL A 172 1.16 2.61 14.52
N GLY A 173 1.82 3.09 15.58
CA GLY A 173 1.68 2.63 16.96
C GLY A 173 0.63 3.33 17.83
N GLY A 174 -0.20 4.19 17.24
CA GLY A 174 -1.31 4.82 17.95
C GLY A 174 -2.51 3.88 18.14
N ILE A 175 -2.38 2.76 18.86
CA ILE A 175 -3.47 1.76 19.10
C ILE A 175 -3.76 0.84 17.89
N TYR A 176 -2.75 0.32 17.18
CA TYR A 176 -3.00 -0.81 16.29
C TYR A 176 -3.03 -2.11 17.11
N GLN A 177 -4.20 -2.76 17.16
CA GLN A 177 -4.32 -4.14 17.63
C GLN A 177 -4.33 -5.05 16.39
N PRO A 178 -3.32 -5.93 16.22
CA PRO A 178 -3.31 -6.89 15.13
C PRO A 178 -4.58 -7.73 15.14
N ARG A 179 -5.08 -8.10 13.96
CA ARG A 179 -6.06 -9.18 13.85
C ARG A 179 -5.41 -10.41 14.48
N GLN A 180 -6.03 -10.98 15.51
CA GLN A 180 -5.59 -12.27 16.04
C GLN A 180 -5.77 -13.29 14.91
N THR A 181 -4.68 -13.67 14.26
CA THR A 181 -4.65 -14.85 13.42
C THR A 181 -4.64 -16.04 14.38
N ASP A 182 -5.68 -16.89 14.30
CA ASP A 182 -5.72 -18.18 14.99
C ASP A 182 -4.60 -19.07 14.43
N LEU A 183 -3.37 -18.86 14.88
CA LEU A 183 -2.23 -19.76 14.69
C LEU A 183 -2.23 -20.92 15.71
N SER A 184 -3.28 -21.03 16.52
CA SER A 184 -3.42 -22.04 17.58
C SER A 184 -4.06 -23.36 17.11
N SER A 185 -4.47 -23.52 15.84
CA SER A 185 -5.13 -24.75 15.38
C SER A 185 -4.21 -25.78 14.70
N GLU A 186 -2.94 -25.47 14.42
CA GLU A 186 -2.04 -26.39 13.70
C GLU A 186 -1.01 -27.13 14.58
N TYR A 187 -1.01 -26.92 15.90
CA TYR A 187 -0.07 -27.59 16.83
C TYR A 187 -0.71 -28.55 17.84
N SER A 188 -1.93 -29.04 17.63
CA SER A 188 -2.59 -29.94 18.60
C SER A 188 -3.03 -31.30 18.07
N ASN A 189 -2.68 -31.69 16.84
CA ASN A 189 -2.94 -33.04 16.34
C ASN A 189 -1.65 -33.69 15.84
N ASP A 190 -0.78 -34.06 16.76
CA ASP A 190 0.02 -35.28 16.68
C ASP A 190 0.72 -35.45 18.02
N HIS A 191 0.24 -36.39 18.84
CA HIS A 191 1.02 -37.31 19.67
C HIS A 191 0.05 -38.16 20.52
N SER A 192 -0.54 -39.13 19.85
CA SER A 192 -1.04 -40.34 20.49
C SER A 192 -0.70 -41.50 19.55
N ASP A 193 0.41 -42.22 19.79
CA ASP A 193 0.29 -43.55 20.39
C ASP A 193 1.64 -44.23 20.69
N SER A 194 1.65 -44.93 21.82
CA SER A 194 2.41 -46.15 22.15
C SER A 194 3.95 -46.16 22.20
N SER A 195 4.47 -46.34 23.43
CA SER A 195 5.51 -47.34 23.77
C SER A 195 5.61 -47.50 25.29
N ILE A 196 4.91 -48.51 25.82
CA ILE A 196 5.16 -49.06 27.16
C ILE A 196 6.30 -50.07 27.03
N GLN A 197 7.38 -49.89 27.80
CA GLN A 197 8.09 -51.00 28.45
C GLN A 197 9.05 -50.45 29.51
N ASN A 198 8.63 -50.54 30.78
CA ASN A 198 9.55 -50.53 31.91
C ASN A 198 9.28 -51.78 32.76
N ASN A 199 10.23 -52.72 32.70
CA ASN A 199 10.37 -53.80 33.67
C ASN A 199 10.84 -53.23 35.01
N THR A 200 10.28 -53.68 36.12
CA THR A 200 11.04 -54.13 37.32
C THR A 200 10.14 -55.01 38.19
N ILE A 201 10.77 -56.09 38.64
CA ILE A 201 10.34 -57.27 39.42
C ILE A 201 10.24 -56.96 40.92
N THR A 202 9.35 -57.66 41.65
CA THR A 202 9.56 -58.39 42.95
C THR A 202 8.19 -58.75 43.57
N LEU A 203 7.77 -60.03 43.66
CA LEU A 203 8.02 -61.06 44.69
C LEU A 203 7.15 -60.95 45.97
N GLY A 204 6.53 -62.08 46.35
CA GLY A 204 5.87 -62.36 47.65
C GLY A 204 4.39 -62.73 47.48
N ASP A 205 3.99 -64.00 47.41
CA ASP A 205 3.91 -65.06 48.44
C ASP A 205 2.48 -65.24 49.00
N GLN A 206 2.07 -66.52 49.02
CA GLN A 206 0.86 -67.18 49.57
C GLN A 206 -0.40 -67.26 48.69
#